data_AF-A0A1Y1JR43-F1
#
_entry.id   AF-A0A1Y1JR43-F1
#
_cell.length_a   1.000
_cell.length_b   1.000
_cell.length_c   1.000
_cell.angle_alpha   90.00
_cell.angle_beta   90.00
_cell.angle_gamma   90.00
#
_symmetry.space_group_name_H-M   'P 1'
#
loop_
_entity.id
_entity.type
_entity.pdbx_description
1 polymer ?
#
loop_
_entity_poly.entity_id
_entity_poly.type
_entity_poly.pdbx_seq_one_letter_code
_entity_poly.pdbx_strand_id
1 'polypeptide(L)'
;MNEGANMNINFNFSDIYPKCRDDFKRVYDYQYFSFKNYFSSACSDFCNNLNIRSIVPFNSECQYLGVYLYNIDKRNKEKTDSNFNLSDSCKYFYYKLKELVMRYGGNCHTAKECYDRMLIKNEKKSYKEHFSNICKDMYSNHYHNNKLIQTLKKLEEQYNLYDQLRSATHPSYWDILKLKGYIKSLEECDYKNNDSFKDILSNVKNNYEVFENSLKDTQHGRTIYYSYLYPEPKITKVSRPTEVTVAARVIGTQKITEVNETKELWTDAGIGTNVVIFACSMLIILFILYKVKNKLYLYNVIKKYITYYNEAVISYLLHNNKNKAMTLYFQYTPFGSYLQIREKRLRKQRKRKNNVYTRLNNSYKRINKELKDKQYEIAYRSL
;
A
#
# COMPACT_ATOMS: atom_id res chain seq x y z
N MET A 1 -12.22 -8.89 40.59
CA MET A 1 -10.91 -8.21 40.48
C MET A 1 -10.96 -7.28 39.27
N ASN A 2 -11.05 -5.96 39.51
CA ASN A 2 -11.17 -4.90 38.50
C ASN A 2 -9.81 -4.25 38.19
N GLU A 3 -8.79 -5.05 37.82
CA GLU A 3 -7.49 -4.52 37.38
C GLU A 3 -7.48 -4.04 35.91
N GLY A 4 -8.62 -4.08 35.22
CA GLY A 4 -8.70 -3.90 33.77
C GLY A 4 -8.70 -2.46 33.23
N ALA A 5 -8.71 -1.42 34.06
CA ALA A 5 -9.02 -0.05 33.59
C ALA A 5 -7.86 0.96 33.62
N ASN A 6 -6.81 0.77 34.42
CA ASN A 6 -5.85 1.86 34.70
C ASN A 6 -4.47 1.72 34.02
N MET A 7 -4.22 0.63 33.28
CA MET A 7 -2.84 0.24 32.96
C MET A 7 -2.22 0.84 31.67
N ASN A 8 -2.87 1.77 30.97
CA ASN A 8 -2.29 2.24 29.69
C ASN A 8 -2.47 3.71 29.34
N ILE A 9 -2.76 4.58 30.31
CA ILE A 9 -2.88 6.03 30.05
C ILE A 9 -1.50 6.67 29.82
N ASN A 10 -0.39 6.04 30.23
CA ASN A 10 0.93 6.70 30.24
C ASN A 10 1.81 6.45 28.99
N PHE A 11 1.25 5.92 27.90
CA PHE A 11 2.04 5.75 26.67
C PHE A 11 2.30 7.11 26.00
N ASN A 12 3.56 7.45 25.75
CA ASN A 12 3.91 8.69 25.07
C ASN A 12 3.95 8.48 23.54
N PHE A 13 2.96 9.00 22.82
CA PHE A 13 2.86 8.90 21.36
C PHE A 13 3.84 9.83 20.63
N SER A 14 4.20 10.96 21.26
CA SER A 14 5.10 11.98 20.71
C SER A 14 6.55 11.50 20.59
N ASP A 15 6.94 10.51 21.40
CA ASP A 15 8.22 9.82 21.31
C ASP A 15 8.38 9.12 19.95
N ILE A 16 7.28 8.57 19.43
CA ILE A 16 7.30 7.67 18.28
C ILE A 16 6.93 8.39 16.98
N TYR A 17 5.88 9.21 17.02
CA TYR A 17 5.35 9.88 15.82
C TYR A 17 5.76 11.36 15.77
N PRO A 18 6.04 11.89 14.55
CA PRO A 18 6.14 11.17 13.28
C PRO A 18 7.51 10.53 13.05
N LYS A 19 8.52 10.87 13.88
CA LYS A 19 9.93 10.63 13.61
C LYS A 19 10.28 9.16 13.38
N CYS A 20 9.95 8.27 14.31
CA CYS A 20 10.33 6.85 14.19
C CYS A 20 9.62 6.17 13.00
N ARG A 21 8.38 6.60 12.71
CA ARG A 21 7.62 6.16 11.53
C ARG A 21 8.29 6.60 10.24
N ASP A 22 8.74 7.85 10.16
CA ASP A 22 9.45 8.36 8.99
C ASP A 22 10.81 7.70 8.82
N ASP A 23 11.53 7.44 9.91
CA ASP A 23 12.78 6.70 9.91
C ASP A 23 12.60 5.28 9.35
N PHE A 24 11.54 4.58 9.78
CA PHE A 24 11.18 3.27 9.24
C PHE A 24 10.75 3.33 7.76
N LYS A 25 9.96 4.34 7.39
CA LYS A 25 9.54 4.54 6.00
C LYS A 25 10.73 4.78 5.08
N ARG A 26 11.73 5.54 5.52
CA ARG A 26 12.99 5.72 4.76
C ARG A 26 13.67 4.37 4.49
N VAL A 27 13.68 3.45 5.45
CA VAL A 27 14.19 2.08 5.20
C VAL A 27 13.43 1.37 4.09
N TYR A 28 12.12 1.57 4.02
CA TYR A 28 11.27 1.00 2.98
C TYR A 28 11.55 1.63 1.60
N ASP A 29 11.64 2.96 1.55
CA ASP A 29 11.75 3.74 0.32
C ASP A 29 13.13 3.67 -0.32
N TYR A 30 14.21 3.63 0.47
CA TYR A 30 15.59 3.75 -0.03
C TYR A 30 16.10 2.54 -0.83
N GLN A 31 15.22 1.62 -1.25
CA GLN A 31 15.58 0.42 -2.01
C GLN A 31 16.91 -0.15 -1.51
N TYR A 32 17.00 -0.42 -0.21
CA TYR A 32 18.07 -1.22 0.40
C TYR A 32 17.98 -2.67 -0.10
N PHE A 33 17.89 -2.85 -1.42
CA PHE A 33 17.71 -4.10 -2.12
C PHE A 33 18.90 -5.01 -1.87
N SER A 34 20.10 -4.42 -1.75
CA SER A 34 21.30 -5.12 -1.31
C SER A 34 21.14 -5.67 0.11
N PHE A 35 20.51 -4.92 1.03
CA PHE A 35 20.37 -5.35 2.42
C PHE A 35 19.19 -6.27 2.72
N LYS A 36 18.14 -6.25 1.90
CA LYS A 36 17.01 -7.20 2.03
C LYS A 36 17.48 -8.65 2.02
N ASN A 37 18.45 -8.96 1.16
CA ASN A 37 19.00 -10.30 1.04
C ASN A 37 19.92 -10.70 2.20
N TYR A 38 20.35 -9.77 3.07
CA TYR A 38 21.15 -10.13 4.24
C TYR A 38 20.29 -10.79 5.33
N PHE A 39 19.03 -10.37 5.46
CA PHE A 39 18.12 -10.87 6.49
C PHE A 39 17.21 -12.01 6.03
N SER A 40 17.26 -12.44 4.75
CA SER A 40 16.40 -13.52 4.23
C SER A 40 16.50 -14.82 5.03
N SER A 41 17.72 -15.28 5.32
CA SER A 41 17.94 -16.50 6.12
C SER A 41 17.44 -16.35 7.56
N ALA A 42 17.80 -15.23 8.22
CA ALA A 42 17.37 -14.97 9.60
C ALA A 42 15.84 -14.83 9.71
N CYS A 43 15.19 -14.18 8.75
CA CYS A 43 13.73 -14.08 8.67
C CYS A 43 13.06 -15.43 8.44
N SER A 44 13.65 -16.30 7.60
CA SER A 44 13.13 -17.65 7.41
C SER A 44 13.17 -18.46 8.72
N ASP A 45 14.24 -18.34 9.50
CA ASP A 45 14.33 -19.04 10.78
C ASP A 45 13.36 -18.45 11.80
N PHE A 46 13.23 -17.12 11.84
CA PHE A 46 12.23 -16.46 12.67
C PHE A 46 10.79 -16.89 12.30
N CYS A 47 10.46 -16.98 11.01
CA CYS A 47 9.18 -17.47 10.51
C CYS A 47 8.87 -18.89 11.03
N ASN A 48 9.87 -19.77 10.99
CA ASN A 48 9.77 -21.14 11.49
C ASN A 48 9.61 -21.18 13.01
N ASN A 49 10.38 -20.36 13.75
CA ASN A 49 10.28 -20.23 15.21
C ASN A 49 8.89 -19.73 15.67
N LEU A 50 8.13 -19.11 14.76
CA LEU A 50 6.77 -18.62 14.98
C LEU A 50 5.66 -19.53 14.44
N ASN A 51 6.00 -20.65 13.78
CA ASN A 51 5.04 -21.54 13.10
C ASN A 51 4.13 -20.81 12.08
N ILE A 52 4.65 -19.82 11.37
CA ILE A 52 3.88 -19.04 10.39
C ILE A 52 3.79 -19.80 9.05
N ARG A 53 2.57 -19.95 8.53
CA ARG A 53 2.32 -20.65 7.25
C ARG A 53 2.68 -19.82 6.01
N SER A 54 2.50 -18.50 6.06
CA SER A 54 2.68 -17.61 4.92
C SER A 54 4.10 -17.06 4.85
N ILE A 55 5.03 -17.90 4.41
CA ILE A 55 6.48 -17.66 4.50
C ILE A 55 6.93 -16.45 3.66
N VAL A 56 6.52 -16.37 2.40
CA VAL A 56 7.03 -15.36 1.45
C VAL A 56 6.69 -13.91 1.88
N PRO A 57 5.42 -13.55 2.12
CA PRO A 57 5.08 -12.17 2.48
C PRO A 57 5.59 -11.82 3.89
N PHE A 58 5.58 -12.77 4.84
CA PHE A 58 6.19 -12.57 6.15
C PHE A 58 7.68 -12.25 6.05
N ASN A 59 8.44 -13.05 5.28
CA ASN A 59 9.87 -12.85 5.10
C ASN A 59 10.19 -11.49 4.49
N SER A 60 9.40 -11.04 3.51
CA SER A 60 9.59 -9.71 2.91
C SER A 60 9.41 -8.59 3.94
N GLU A 61 8.40 -8.67 4.80
CA GLU A 61 8.17 -7.65 5.83
C GLU A 61 9.20 -7.72 6.97
N CYS A 62 9.56 -8.94 7.39
CA CYS A 62 10.61 -9.18 8.37
C CYS A 62 11.96 -8.59 7.93
N GLN A 63 12.30 -8.66 6.64
CA GLN A 63 13.54 -8.08 6.12
C GLN A 63 13.60 -6.57 6.34
N TYR A 64 12.52 -5.83 6.10
CA TYR A 64 12.47 -4.39 6.38
C TYR A 64 12.65 -4.12 7.88
N LEU A 65 12.07 -4.97 8.72
CA LEU A 65 12.25 -4.89 10.17
C LEU A 65 13.71 -5.11 10.58
N GLY A 66 14.39 -6.08 9.97
CA GLY A 66 15.81 -6.33 10.15
C GLY A 66 16.68 -5.14 9.75
N VAL A 67 16.43 -4.54 8.58
CA VAL A 67 17.16 -3.35 8.12
C VAL A 67 16.89 -2.15 9.03
N TYR A 68 15.66 -1.99 9.54
CA TYR A 68 15.35 -0.94 10.50
C TYR A 68 16.14 -1.11 11.79
N LEU A 69 16.16 -2.33 12.35
CA LEU A 69 16.91 -2.65 13.56
C LEU A 69 18.43 -2.46 13.38
N TYR A 70 18.96 -2.82 12.21
CA TYR A 70 20.34 -2.53 11.83
C TYR A 70 20.62 -1.01 11.80
N ASN A 71 19.70 -0.22 11.25
CA ASN A 71 19.85 1.25 11.22
C ASN A 71 19.78 1.89 12.61
N ILE A 72 18.96 1.35 13.52
CA ILE A 72 18.93 1.75 14.93
C ILE A 72 20.32 1.50 15.56
N ASP A 73 20.85 0.29 15.42
CA ASP A 73 22.15 -0.10 15.98
C ASP A 73 23.28 0.77 15.43
N LYS A 74 23.30 0.96 14.10
CA LYS A 74 24.28 1.81 13.42
C LYS A 74 24.27 3.24 13.95
N ARG A 75 23.11 3.89 14.00
CA ARG A 75 22.99 5.28 14.50
C ARG A 75 23.37 5.41 15.96
N ASN A 76 23.02 4.41 16.78
CA ASN A 76 23.41 4.38 18.18
C ASN A 76 24.94 4.33 18.35
N LYS A 77 25.62 3.48 17.57
CA LYS A 77 27.09 3.32 17.61
C LYS A 77 27.81 4.54 17.07
N GLU A 78 27.37 5.08 15.94
CA GLU A 78 28.05 6.18 15.25
C GLU A 78 27.73 7.56 15.84
N LYS A 79 26.64 7.68 16.62
CA LYS A 79 26.17 8.94 17.22
C LYS A 79 26.02 10.09 16.19
N THR A 80 25.64 9.75 14.95
CA THR A 80 25.60 10.68 13.81
C THR A 80 24.44 11.68 13.87
N ASP A 81 23.42 11.42 14.67
CA ASP A 81 22.27 12.31 14.86
C ASP A 81 22.11 12.59 16.35
N SER A 82 22.37 13.82 16.77
CA SER A 82 22.20 14.26 18.17
C SER A 82 20.76 14.15 18.66
N ASN A 83 19.78 14.10 17.74
CA ASN A 83 18.37 13.93 18.06
C ASN A 83 17.95 12.46 18.05
N PHE A 84 18.86 11.51 17.81
CA PHE A 84 18.51 10.09 17.80
C PHE A 84 18.18 9.61 19.21
N ASN A 85 16.95 9.12 19.39
CA ASN A 85 16.52 8.50 20.63
C ASN A 85 16.40 6.98 20.43
N LEU A 86 17.30 6.24 21.09
CA LEU A 86 17.33 4.79 21.03
C LEU A 86 16.04 4.17 21.59
N SER A 87 15.58 4.66 22.75
CA SER A 87 14.38 4.17 23.43
C SER A 87 13.17 4.26 22.50
N ASP A 88 12.99 5.40 21.84
CA ASP A 88 11.80 5.65 21.02
C ASP A 88 11.81 4.84 19.73
N SER A 89 12.99 4.69 19.12
CA SER A 89 13.17 3.83 17.96
C SER A 89 12.90 2.36 18.30
N CYS A 90 13.36 1.90 19.46
CA CYS A 90 13.09 0.54 19.94
C CYS A 90 11.62 0.32 20.28
N LYS A 91 10.94 1.31 20.89
CA LYS A 91 9.48 1.29 21.09
C LYS A 91 8.77 1.07 19.75
N TYR A 92 9.10 1.86 18.72
CA TYR A 92 8.50 1.70 17.40
C TYR A 92 8.81 0.34 16.74
N PHE A 93 10.06 -0.15 16.88
CA PHE A 93 10.44 -1.48 16.44
C PHE A 93 9.56 -2.57 17.08
N TYR A 94 9.33 -2.54 18.40
CA TYR A 94 8.47 -3.50 19.07
C TYR A 94 7.01 -3.44 18.60
N TYR A 95 6.47 -2.24 18.38
CA TYR A 95 5.15 -2.07 17.75
C TYR A 95 5.10 -2.79 16.39
N LYS A 96 6.08 -2.54 15.52
CA LYS A 96 6.14 -3.13 14.19
C LYS A 96 6.34 -4.64 14.20
N LEU A 97 7.16 -5.14 15.12
CA LEU A 97 7.35 -6.57 15.32
C LEU A 97 6.03 -7.24 15.73
N LYS A 98 5.32 -6.65 16.69
CA LYS A 98 4.04 -7.19 17.16
C LYS A 98 2.99 -7.17 16.04
N GLU A 99 2.91 -6.07 15.28
CA GLU A 99 2.03 -5.94 14.13
C GLU A 99 2.30 -7.03 13.08
N LEU A 100 3.58 -7.25 12.74
CA LEU A 100 4.03 -8.27 11.79
C LEU A 100 3.57 -9.67 12.23
N VAL A 101 3.89 -10.06 13.46
CA VAL A 101 3.53 -11.40 13.98
C VAL A 101 2.01 -11.59 13.99
N MET A 102 1.26 -10.61 14.49
CA MET A 102 -0.20 -10.69 14.55
C MET A 102 -0.83 -10.84 13.16
N ARG A 103 -0.32 -10.10 12.16
CA ARG A 103 -0.82 -10.14 10.79
C ARG A 103 -0.70 -11.53 10.16
N TYR A 104 0.36 -12.27 10.49
CA TYR A 104 0.66 -13.57 9.91
C TYR A 104 0.36 -14.76 10.84
N GLY A 105 -0.27 -14.50 11.99
CA GLY A 105 -0.72 -15.55 12.93
C GLY A 105 0.42 -16.28 13.65
N GLY A 106 1.53 -15.59 13.91
CA GLY A 106 2.67 -16.19 14.63
C GLY A 106 2.41 -16.41 16.12
N ASN A 107 3.05 -17.43 16.70
CA ASN A 107 2.84 -17.82 18.10
C ASN A 107 3.81 -17.12 19.08
N CYS A 108 3.61 -15.83 19.36
CA CYS A 108 4.22 -15.17 20.51
C CYS A 108 3.26 -14.14 21.15
N HIS A 109 3.18 -14.18 22.48
CA HIS A 109 2.18 -13.43 23.25
C HIS A 109 2.62 -12.00 23.52
N THR A 110 3.92 -11.78 23.71
CA THR A 110 4.49 -10.49 24.11
C THR A 110 5.48 -10.01 23.05
N ALA A 111 5.66 -8.69 22.89
CA ALA A 111 6.62 -8.21 21.89
C ALA A 111 8.07 -8.59 22.26
N LYS A 112 8.38 -8.72 23.56
CA LYS A 112 9.65 -9.26 24.08
C LYS A 112 9.86 -10.70 23.63
N GLU A 113 8.87 -11.56 23.86
CA GLU A 113 8.93 -12.98 23.47
C GLU A 113 9.12 -13.11 21.94
N CYS A 114 8.41 -12.30 21.16
CA CYS A 114 8.60 -12.27 19.72
C CYS A 114 10.03 -11.89 19.33
N TYR A 115 10.63 -10.92 20.02
CA TYR A 115 11.99 -10.49 19.72
C TYR A 115 13.04 -11.50 20.18
N ASP A 116 12.86 -12.11 21.34
CA ASP A 116 13.73 -13.20 21.81
C ASP A 116 13.73 -14.35 20.79
N ARG A 117 12.57 -14.72 20.23
CA ARG A 117 12.48 -15.72 19.14
C ARG A 117 13.09 -15.27 17.83
N MET A 118 13.05 -13.97 17.54
CA MET A 118 13.70 -13.37 16.38
C MET A 118 15.23 -13.48 16.48
N LEU A 119 15.78 -13.44 17.70
CA LEU A 119 17.22 -13.57 17.95
C LEU A 119 17.73 -15.03 17.92
N ILE A 120 16.84 -16.03 18.01
CA ILE A 120 17.23 -17.46 17.95
C ILE A 120 17.75 -17.79 16.55
N LYS A 121 18.96 -18.36 16.51
CA LYS A 121 19.65 -18.75 15.28
C LYS A 121 19.60 -20.26 15.08
N ASN A 122 19.60 -20.69 13.82
CA ASN A 122 19.91 -22.05 13.44
C ASN A 122 21.43 -22.20 13.31
N GLU A 123 22.05 -22.88 14.28
CA GLU A 123 23.50 -23.08 14.33
C GLU A 123 24.08 -23.77 13.08
N LYS A 124 23.25 -24.50 12.34
CA LYS A 124 23.64 -25.19 11.10
C LYS A 124 23.79 -24.26 9.90
N LYS A 125 23.33 -23.01 10.00
CA LYS A 125 23.38 -22.03 8.90
C LYS A 125 24.42 -20.96 9.21
N SER A 126 25.33 -20.72 8.27
CA SER A 126 26.16 -19.52 8.29
C SER A 126 25.34 -18.34 7.78
N TYR A 127 25.17 -17.32 8.62
CA TYR A 127 24.48 -16.08 8.26
C TYR A 127 25.51 -15.01 7.94
N LYS A 128 25.23 -14.20 6.91
CA LYS A 128 26.01 -13.00 6.66
C LYS A 128 25.74 -11.90 7.70
N GLU A 129 24.52 -11.85 8.21
CA GLU A 129 24.08 -10.80 9.12
C GLU A 129 23.12 -11.38 10.17
N HIS A 130 23.08 -10.75 11.33
CA HIS A 130 22.21 -11.12 12.43
C HIS A 130 21.32 -9.96 12.83
N PHE A 131 20.15 -10.27 13.39
CA PHE A 131 19.39 -9.23 14.05
C PHE A 131 20.20 -8.73 15.25
N SER A 132 20.43 -7.41 15.27
CA SER A 132 21.09 -6.75 16.40
C SER A 132 20.26 -6.97 17.67
N ASN A 133 20.92 -7.08 18.82
CA ASN A 133 20.27 -7.16 20.14
C ASN A 133 20.08 -5.78 20.78
N ILE A 134 20.28 -4.69 20.02
CA ILE A 134 20.31 -3.31 20.55
C ILE A 134 19.04 -2.90 21.31
N CYS A 135 17.88 -3.49 20.98
CA CYS A 135 16.61 -3.17 21.63
C CYS A 135 16.22 -4.14 22.76
N LYS A 136 17.07 -5.10 23.12
CA LYS A 136 16.70 -6.22 24.01
C LYS A 136 16.27 -5.73 25.40
N ASP A 137 16.99 -4.74 25.92
CA ASP A 137 16.77 -4.21 27.27
C ASP A 137 15.77 -3.03 27.29
N MET A 138 15.30 -2.59 26.12
CA MET A 138 14.38 -1.45 25.96
C MET A 138 12.91 -1.89 25.90
N TYR A 139 12.61 -3.12 26.31
CA TYR A 139 11.25 -3.62 26.31
C TYR A 139 10.40 -2.90 27.37
N SER A 140 9.22 -2.42 26.95
CA SER A 140 8.19 -1.96 27.86
C SER A 140 6.95 -2.84 27.78
N ASN A 141 6.35 -3.12 28.93
CA ASN A 141 5.10 -3.87 29.07
C ASN A 141 3.89 -3.21 28.36
N HIS A 142 4.03 -2.01 27.78
CA HIS A 142 2.93 -1.34 27.06
C HIS A 142 2.41 -2.13 25.85
N TYR A 143 3.24 -2.97 25.21
CA TYR A 143 2.89 -3.70 23.99
C TYR A 143 2.08 -4.99 24.19
N HIS A 144 1.62 -5.27 25.41
CA HIS A 144 0.64 -6.33 25.67
C HIS A 144 -0.79 -5.92 25.30
N ASN A 145 -1.06 -4.62 25.16
CA ASN A 145 -2.40 -4.12 24.95
C ASN A 145 -2.75 -4.05 23.45
N ASN A 146 -3.64 -4.94 23.00
CA ASN A 146 -4.12 -4.95 21.61
C ASN A 146 -4.77 -3.62 21.18
N LYS A 147 -5.38 -2.86 22.09
CA LYS A 147 -5.97 -1.55 21.81
C LYS A 147 -4.90 -0.51 21.46
N LEU A 148 -3.73 -0.56 22.11
CA LEU A 148 -2.58 0.29 21.77
C LEU A 148 -2.12 0.00 20.35
N ILE A 149 -1.89 -1.28 20.03
CA ILE A 149 -1.44 -1.72 18.69
C ILE A 149 -2.44 -1.27 17.61
N GLN A 150 -3.74 -1.43 17.85
CA GLN A 150 -4.78 -0.97 16.93
C GLN A 150 -4.77 0.56 16.74
N THR A 151 -4.52 1.32 17.81
CA THR A 151 -4.44 2.79 17.75
C THR A 151 -3.21 3.24 16.96
N LEU A 152 -2.05 2.65 17.22
CA LEU A 152 -0.81 2.92 16.46
C LEU A 152 -0.99 2.55 14.97
N LYS A 153 -1.66 1.44 14.68
CA LYS A 153 -1.98 1.04 13.31
C LYS A 153 -2.87 2.07 12.60
N LYS A 154 -3.93 2.57 13.27
CA LYS A 154 -4.79 3.63 12.71
C LYS A 154 -4.02 4.93 12.46
N LEU A 155 -3.15 5.33 13.40
CA LEU A 155 -2.26 6.48 13.21
C LEU A 155 -1.38 6.30 11.98
N GLU A 156 -0.75 5.13 11.83
CA GLU A 156 0.10 4.87 10.68
C GLU A 156 -0.64 4.83 9.35
N GLU A 157 -1.81 4.18 9.30
CA GLU A 157 -2.68 4.18 8.12
C GLU A 157 -3.09 5.61 7.74
N GLN A 158 -3.38 6.46 8.73
CA GLN A 158 -3.66 7.89 8.53
C GLN A 158 -2.45 8.61 7.92
N TYR A 159 -1.24 8.47 8.49
CA TYR A 159 -0.04 9.12 7.96
C TYR A 159 0.32 8.63 6.55
N ASN A 160 0.18 7.34 6.28
CA ASN A 160 0.42 6.74 4.96
C ASN A 160 -0.55 7.32 3.91
N LEU A 161 -1.82 7.40 4.26
CA LEU A 161 -2.85 7.96 3.37
C LEU A 161 -2.65 9.46 3.14
N TYR A 162 -2.27 10.20 4.18
CA TYR A 162 -1.91 11.62 4.05
C TYR A 162 -0.72 11.83 3.12
N ASP A 163 0.36 11.05 3.26
CA ASP A 163 1.52 11.12 2.37
C ASP A 163 1.15 10.79 0.91
N GLN A 164 0.30 9.79 0.71
CA GLN A 164 -0.22 9.44 -0.62
C GLN A 164 -1.03 10.60 -1.21
N LEU A 165 -1.93 11.19 -0.44
CA LEU A 165 -2.77 12.30 -0.89
C LEU A 165 -1.94 13.56 -1.20
N ARG A 166 -0.96 13.88 -0.36
CA ARG A 166 -0.05 15.03 -0.55
C ARG A 166 0.80 14.90 -1.82
N SER A 167 1.20 13.68 -2.17
CA SER A 167 2.02 13.41 -3.37
C SER A 167 1.18 13.20 -4.64
N ALA A 168 -0.13 13.00 -4.51
CA ALA A 168 -1.02 12.78 -5.64
C ALA A 168 -1.31 14.08 -6.39
N THR A 169 -1.11 14.09 -7.71
CA THR A 169 -1.55 15.20 -8.58
C THR A 169 -3.08 15.34 -8.57
N HIS A 170 -3.79 14.22 -8.40
CA HIS A 170 -5.25 14.11 -8.43
C HIS A 170 -5.72 13.17 -7.32
N PRO A 171 -5.88 13.67 -6.08
CA PRO A 171 -6.32 12.85 -4.96
C PRO A 171 -7.73 12.30 -5.22
N SER A 172 -7.96 11.03 -4.85
CA SER A 172 -9.28 10.41 -4.98
C SER A 172 -10.22 10.91 -3.89
N TYR A 173 -11.48 11.17 -4.25
CA TYR A 173 -12.54 11.46 -3.30
C TYR A 173 -12.63 10.41 -2.17
N TRP A 174 -12.49 9.12 -2.54
CA TRP A 174 -12.55 8.02 -1.58
C TRP A 174 -11.38 8.02 -0.60
N ASP A 175 -10.20 8.42 -1.04
CA ASP A 175 -9.01 8.51 -0.18
C ASP A 175 -9.17 9.65 0.84
N ILE A 176 -9.75 10.79 0.42
CA ILE A 176 -10.05 11.91 1.33
C ILE A 176 -11.09 11.50 2.38
N LEU A 177 -12.18 10.84 1.95
CA LEU A 177 -13.18 10.32 2.88
C LEU A 177 -12.59 9.31 3.87
N LYS A 178 -11.72 8.42 3.38
CA LYS A 178 -11.02 7.44 4.21
C LYS A 178 -10.12 8.13 5.23
N LEU A 179 -9.40 9.19 4.83
CA LEU A 179 -8.56 9.99 5.72
C LEU A 179 -9.39 10.62 6.84
N LYS A 180 -10.51 11.26 6.50
CA LYS A 180 -11.46 11.81 7.48
C LYS A 180 -12.00 10.74 8.43
N GLY A 181 -12.32 9.56 7.91
CA GLY A 181 -12.76 8.41 8.70
C GLY A 181 -11.73 7.98 9.75
N TYR A 182 -10.44 7.96 9.40
CA TYR A 182 -9.38 7.69 10.37
C TYR A 182 -9.28 8.75 11.44
N ILE A 183 -9.32 10.04 11.09
CA ILE A 183 -9.27 11.15 12.06
C ILE A 183 -10.41 11.01 13.07
N LYS A 184 -11.64 10.79 12.59
CA LYS A 184 -12.80 10.57 13.47
C LYS A 184 -12.61 9.35 14.38
N SER A 185 -12.11 8.25 13.84
CA SER A 185 -11.85 7.05 14.65
C SER A 185 -10.77 7.25 15.72
N LEU A 186 -9.81 8.14 15.47
CA LEU A 186 -8.78 8.52 16.45
C LEU A 186 -9.33 9.43 17.55
N GLU A 187 -10.26 10.33 17.23
CA GLU A 187 -10.97 11.17 18.23
C GLU A 187 -11.78 10.34 19.23
N GLU A 188 -12.30 9.20 18.79
CA GLU A 188 -13.16 8.32 19.58
C GLU A 188 -12.39 7.19 20.29
N CYS A 189 -11.06 7.12 20.16
CA CYS A 189 -10.29 5.99 20.69
C CYS A 189 -10.10 6.06 22.22
N ASP A 190 -9.68 4.94 22.80
CA ASP A 190 -9.43 4.79 24.24
C ASP A 190 -8.37 5.76 24.79
N TYR A 191 -7.50 6.28 23.92
CA TYR A 191 -6.39 7.17 24.26
C TYR A 191 -6.70 8.65 24.09
N LYS A 192 -7.96 9.03 23.78
CA LYS A 192 -8.36 10.43 23.56
C LYS A 192 -8.03 11.41 24.69
N ASN A 193 -7.87 10.90 25.92
CA ASN A 193 -7.53 11.70 27.10
C ASN A 193 -6.02 11.77 27.38
N ASN A 194 -5.19 10.97 26.72
CA ASN A 194 -3.73 11.02 26.86
C ASN A 194 -3.17 12.28 26.18
N ASP A 195 -2.36 13.05 26.89
CA ASP A 195 -1.91 14.36 26.41
C ASP A 195 -0.99 14.26 25.18
N SER A 196 -0.02 13.35 25.18
CA SER A 196 0.81 13.12 23.99
C SER A 196 0.00 12.65 22.76
N PHE A 197 -1.09 11.92 22.98
CA PHE A 197 -1.99 11.52 21.91
C PHE A 197 -2.80 12.72 21.40
N LYS A 198 -3.27 13.61 22.28
CA LYS A 198 -3.94 14.86 21.88
C LYS A 198 -3.02 15.73 21.04
N ASP A 199 -1.73 15.81 21.36
CA ASP A 199 -0.75 16.56 20.59
C ASP A 199 -0.59 15.97 19.19
N ILE A 200 -0.41 14.65 19.08
CA ILE A 200 -0.34 13.96 17.79
C ILE A 200 -1.64 14.14 16.98
N LEU A 201 -2.80 13.99 17.62
CA LEU A 201 -4.09 14.17 16.95
C LEU A 201 -4.31 15.61 16.48
N SER A 202 -3.86 16.61 17.25
CA SER A 202 -3.90 18.02 16.86
C SER A 202 -3.01 18.27 15.65
N ASN A 203 -1.79 17.71 15.63
CA ASN A 203 -0.91 17.78 14.46
C ASN A 203 -1.53 17.12 13.22
N VAL A 204 -2.19 15.97 13.39
CA VAL A 204 -2.90 15.28 12.31
C VAL A 204 -4.04 16.14 11.76
N LYS A 205 -4.84 16.78 12.63
CA LYS A 205 -5.94 17.68 12.23
C LYS A 205 -5.42 18.91 11.49
N ASN A 206 -4.38 19.55 12.01
CA ASN A 206 -3.77 20.72 11.38
C ASN A 206 -3.22 20.37 9.99
N ASN A 207 -2.54 19.23 9.85
CA ASN A 207 -2.07 18.74 8.55
C ASN A 207 -3.21 18.49 7.57
N TYR A 208 -4.32 17.91 8.05
CA TYR A 208 -5.52 17.71 7.23
C TYR A 208 -6.15 19.03 6.79
N GLU A 209 -6.26 20.02 7.67
CA GLU A 209 -6.79 21.35 7.33
C GLU A 209 -5.92 22.06 6.29
N VAL A 210 -4.59 22.01 6.43
CA VAL A 210 -3.66 22.55 5.44
C VAL A 210 -3.87 21.86 4.08
N PHE A 211 -3.99 20.54 4.07
CA PHE A 211 -4.28 19.78 2.85
C PHE A 211 -5.64 20.17 2.24
N GLU A 212 -6.70 20.24 3.05
CA GLU A 212 -8.03 20.63 2.59
C GLU A 212 -8.05 22.03 1.99
N ASN A 213 -7.31 22.98 2.58
CA ASN A 213 -7.15 24.32 2.03
C ASN A 213 -6.39 24.30 0.70
N SER A 214 -5.33 23.49 0.58
CA SER A 214 -4.59 23.34 -0.69
C SER A 214 -5.45 22.78 -1.85
N LEU A 215 -6.49 22.00 -1.55
CA LEU A 215 -7.45 21.55 -2.57
C LEU A 215 -8.24 22.71 -3.15
N LYS A 216 -8.55 23.75 -2.37
CA LYS A 216 -9.32 24.93 -2.82
C LYS A 216 -8.55 25.80 -3.81
N ASP A 217 -7.22 25.74 -3.78
CA ASP A 217 -6.37 26.57 -4.64
C ASP A 217 -6.26 26.03 -6.07
N THR A 218 -6.50 24.73 -6.27
CA THR A 218 -6.41 24.10 -7.60
C THR A 218 -7.80 23.93 -8.23
N GLN A 219 -7.93 24.10 -9.55
CA GLN A 219 -9.21 23.89 -10.22
C GLN A 219 -9.74 22.45 -10.07
N HIS A 220 -8.84 21.48 -10.14
CA HIS A 220 -9.18 20.07 -9.95
C HIS A 220 -9.53 19.77 -8.50
N GLY A 221 -8.72 20.24 -7.54
CA GLY A 221 -8.98 20.10 -6.12
C GLY A 221 -10.31 20.75 -5.72
N ARG A 222 -10.66 21.91 -6.28
CA ARG A 222 -11.99 22.53 -6.10
C ARG A 222 -13.12 21.60 -6.53
N THR A 223 -12.98 20.94 -7.67
CA THR A 223 -14.00 20.00 -8.16
C THR A 223 -14.21 18.85 -7.16
N ILE A 224 -13.11 18.29 -6.64
CA ILE A 224 -13.16 17.22 -5.63
C ILE A 224 -13.74 17.76 -4.31
N TYR A 225 -13.27 18.90 -3.85
CA TYR A 225 -13.71 19.56 -2.63
C TYR A 225 -15.22 19.87 -2.66
N TYR A 226 -15.74 20.39 -3.77
CA TYR A 226 -17.17 20.65 -3.91
C TYR A 226 -18.00 19.37 -4.02
N SER A 227 -17.48 18.31 -4.66
CA SER A 227 -18.16 17.00 -4.65
C SER A 227 -18.25 16.39 -3.23
N TYR A 228 -17.38 16.86 -2.33
CA TYR A 228 -17.40 16.48 -0.91
C TYR A 228 -18.38 17.31 -0.07
N LEU A 229 -18.45 18.64 -0.26
CA LEU A 229 -19.40 19.48 0.48
C LEU A 229 -20.86 19.21 0.10
N TYR A 230 -21.09 18.81 -1.14
CA TYR A 230 -22.41 18.51 -1.67
C TYR A 230 -22.41 17.08 -2.18
N PRO A 231 -22.41 16.07 -1.29
CA PRO A 231 -22.58 14.70 -1.74
C PRO A 231 -23.88 14.66 -2.55
N GLU A 232 -23.80 14.22 -3.81
CA GLU A 232 -24.99 14.17 -4.66
C GLU A 232 -26.11 13.50 -3.84
N PRO A 233 -27.30 14.12 -3.78
CA PRO A 233 -28.39 13.55 -3.01
C PRO A 233 -28.52 12.11 -3.48
N LYS A 234 -28.37 11.16 -2.53
CA LYS A 234 -28.56 9.75 -2.82
C LYS A 234 -29.88 9.68 -3.55
N ILE A 235 -29.85 9.40 -4.85
CA ILE A 235 -31.06 9.13 -5.61
C ILE A 235 -31.56 7.86 -4.96
N THR A 236 -32.42 8.02 -3.94
CA THR A 236 -33.22 6.96 -3.37
C THR A 236 -33.86 6.39 -4.61
N LYS A 237 -33.44 5.18 -5.00
CA LYS A 237 -34.06 4.48 -6.10
C LYS A 237 -35.54 4.56 -5.80
N VAL A 238 -36.26 5.40 -6.56
CA VAL A 238 -37.70 5.50 -6.47
C VAL A 238 -38.12 4.06 -6.60
N SER A 239 -38.65 3.52 -5.51
CA SER A 239 -39.11 2.15 -5.45
C SER A 239 -40.03 2.02 -6.64
N ARG A 240 -39.59 1.27 -7.67
CA ARG A 240 -40.51 0.87 -8.72
C ARG A 240 -41.69 0.26 -7.97
N PRO A 241 -42.92 0.77 -8.18
CA PRO A 241 -44.09 0.20 -7.54
C PRO A 241 -44.01 -1.30 -7.80
N THR A 242 -43.94 -2.07 -6.73
CA THR A 242 -43.93 -3.52 -6.80
C THR A 242 -45.29 -3.86 -7.36
N GLU A 243 -45.36 -4.21 -8.65
CA GLU A 243 -46.54 -4.86 -9.18
C GLU A 243 -46.75 -6.11 -8.33
N VAL A 244 -47.82 -6.06 -7.55
CA VAL A 244 -48.30 -7.15 -6.71
C VAL A 244 -48.67 -8.29 -7.64
N THR A 245 -47.71 -9.16 -7.92
CA THR A 245 -48.00 -10.47 -8.48
C THR A 245 -48.40 -11.35 -7.32
N VAL A 246 -49.71 -11.57 -7.19
CA VAL A 246 -50.33 -12.54 -6.30
C VAL A 246 -49.82 -13.94 -6.69
N ALA A 247 -48.73 -14.39 -6.07
CA ALA A 247 -48.26 -15.75 -6.21
C ALA A 247 -49.02 -16.64 -5.23
N ALA A 248 -49.83 -17.54 -5.81
CA ALA A 248 -50.56 -18.58 -5.11
C ALA A 248 -49.62 -19.45 -4.26
N ARG A 249 -50.06 -19.70 -3.03
CA ARG A 249 -49.44 -20.58 -2.05
C ARG A 249 -49.62 -22.03 -2.50
N VAL A 250 -48.56 -22.67 -3.00
CA VAL A 250 -48.51 -24.14 -3.15
C VAL A 250 -47.62 -24.69 -2.05
N ILE A 251 -48.27 -25.40 -1.14
CA ILE A 251 -47.66 -26.22 -0.09
C ILE A 251 -47.16 -27.49 -0.77
N GLY A 252 -45.86 -27.74 -0.70
CA GLY A 252 -45.22 -28.96 -1.20
C GLY A 252 -44.10 -29.38 -0.26
N THR A 253 -44.44 -30.24 0.69
CA THR A 253 -43.52 -31.05 1.49
C THR A 253 -42.79 -32.04 0.57
N GLN A 254 -41.46 -32.10 0.63
CA GLN A 254 -40.73 -33.24 0.06
C GLN A 254 -39.59 -33.72 0.94
N LYS A 255 -39.68 -35.03 1.23
CA LYS A 255 -38.81 -35.92 1.99
C LYS A 255 -37.46 -36.14 1.29
N ILE A 256 -36.42 -36.21 2.13
CA ILE A 256 -35.31 -37.20 2.18
C ILE A 256 -34.98 -37.95 0.88
N THR A 257 -33.73 -37.87 0.44
CA THR A 257 -33.04 -39.05 -0.14
C THR A 257 -31.54 -39.01 0.19
N GLU A 258 -31.16 -39.94 1.06
CA GLU A 258 -29.82 -40.50 1.27
C GLU A 258 -29.31 -41.11 -0.04
N VAL A 259 -28.10 -40.79 -0.49
CA VAL A 259 -27.44 -41.49 -1.59
C VAL A 259 -26.13 -42.07 -1.11
N ASN A 260 -26.05 -43.37 -1.36
CA ASN A 260 -25.11 -44.35 -0.85
C ASN A 260 -23.67 -44.16 -1.31
N GLU A 261 -22.80 -44.69 -0.45
CA GLU A 261 -21.43 -45.11 -0.73
C GLU A 261 -21.34 -46.00 -1.99
N THR A 262 -20.38 -45.68 -2.85
CA THR A 262 -19.76 -46.66 -3.75
C THR A 262 -18.28 -46.70 -3.45
N LYS A 263 -17.86 -47.76 -2.76
CA LYS A 263 -16.47 -48.24 -2.73
C LYS A 263 -16.10 -48.69 -4.13
N GLU A 264 -15.14 -48.00 -4.75
CA GLU A 264 -14.44 -48.53 -5.91
C GLU A 264 -13.03 -48.98 -5.54
N LEU A 265 -12.71 -50.09 -6.20
CA LEU A 265 -11.73 -51.10 -5.90
C LEU A 265 -10.39 -50.71 -6.51
N TRP A 266 -9.32 -50.87 -5.73
CA TRP A 266 -7.95 -50.76 -6.20
C TRP A 266 -7.63 -51.92 -7.14
N THR A 267 -7.15 -51.59 -8.35
CA THR A 267 -6.30 -52.49 -9.14
C THR A 267 -5.07 -51.74 -9.61
N ASP A 268 -3.94 -52.13 -9.00
CA ASP A 268 -2.58 -51.85 -9.43
C ASP A 268 -2.35 -52.24 -10.90
N ALA A 269 -1.88 -51.28 -11.71
CA ALA A 269 -0.98 -51.52 -12.83
C ALA A 269 -0.50 -50.17 -13.42
N GLY A 270 0.81 -49.88 -13.34
CA GLY A 270 1.43 -48.89 -14.23
C GLY A 270 2.31 -47.82 -13.59
N ILE A 271 3.21 -48.17 -12.67
CA ILE A 271 4.23 -47.23 -12.14
C ILE A 271 5.31 -46.89 -13.19
N GLY A 272 5.37 -47.58 -14.33
CA GLY A 272 6.45 -47.44 -15.32
C GLY A 272 6.39 -46.21 -16.24
N THR A 273 5.21 -45.65 -16.53
CA THR A 273 5.06 -44.61 -17.58
C THR A 273 5.10 -43.17 -17.05
N ASN A 274 4.73 -42.96 -15.78
CA ASN A 274 4.67 -41.60 -15.23
C ASN A 274 6.05 -41.00 -14.92
N VAL A 275 7.05 -41.83 -14.58
CA VAL A 275 8.41 -41.36 -14.30
C VAL A 275 9.09 -40.80 -15.56
N VAL A 276 8.84 -41.42 -16.72
CA VAL A 276 9.41 -40.96 -18.01
C VAL A 276 8.82 -39.61 -18.44
N ILE A 277 7.50 -39.42 -18.26
CA ILE A 277 6.82 -38.17 -18.61
C ILE A 277 7.29 -37.02 -17.69
N PHE A 278 7.51 -37.29 -16.40
CA PHE A 278 8.06 -36.29 -15.48
C PHE A 278 9.51 -35.91 -15.82
N ALA A 279 10.36 -36.86 -16.20
CA ALA A 279 11.72 -36.58 -16.62
C ALA A 279 11.76 -35.73 -17.91
N CYS A 280 10.94 -36.06 -18.91
CA CYS A 280 10.85 -35.29 -20.15
C CYS A 280 10.31 -33.86 -19.92
N SER A 281 9.31 -33.69 -19.06
CA SER A 281 8.77 -32.35 -18.76
C SER A 281 9.79 -31.45 -18.04
N MET A 282 10.58 -32.00 -17.11
CA MET A 282 11.67 -31.27 -16.45
C MET A 282 12.77 -30.82 -17.42
N LEU A 283 13.13 -31.67 -18.39
CA LEU A 283 14.11 -31.31 -19.43
C LEU A 283 13.58 -30.19 -20.36
N ILE A 284 12.30 -30.22 -20.71
CA ILE A 284 11.66 -29.14 -21.50
C ILE A 284 11.67 -27.83 -20.71
N ILE A 285 11.33 -27.86 -19.41
CA ILE A 285 11.37 -26.67 -18.55
C ILE A 285 12.80 -26.13 -18.44
N LEU A 286 13.80 -27.00 -18.22
CA LEU A 286 15.21 -26.59 -18.18
C LEU A 286 15.68 -26.00 -19.51
N PHE A 287 15.25 -26.56 -20.64
CA PHE A 287 15.59 -26.03 -21.97
C PHE A 287 14.94 -24.67 -22.24
N ILE A 288 13.68 -24.47 -21.82
CA ILE A 288 13.00 -23.17 -21.88
C ILE A 288 13.74 -22.17 -20.99
N LEU A 289 14.07 -22.52 -19.74
CA LEU A 289 14.79 -21.65 -18.82
C LEU A 289 16.20 -21.31 -19.32
N TYR A 290 16.92 -22.27 -19.90
CA TYR A 290 18.22 -22.06 -20.52
C TYR A 290 18.11 -21.12 -21.73
N LYS A 291 17.13 -21.34 -22.62
CA LYS A 291 16.88 -20.49 -23.78
C LYS A 291 16.45 -19.08 -23.37
N VAL A 292 15.65 -18.93 -22.32
CA VAL A 292 15.27 -17.64 -21.75
C VAL A 292 16.48 -16.96 -21.10
N LYS A 293 17.33 -17.67 -20.35
CA LYS A 293 18.54 -17.11 -19.74
C LYS A 293 19.55 -16.63 -20.79
N ASN A 294 19.79 -17.41 -21.85
CA ASN A 294 20.65 -16.98 -22.97
C ASN A 294 20.03 -15.83 -23.76
N LYS A 295 18.71 -15.82 -23.98
CA LYS A 295 18.02 -14.66 -24.57
C LYS A 295 18.08 -13.43 -23.65
N LEU A 296 18.04 -13.60 -22.32
CA LEU A 296 18.16 -12.50 -21.36
C LEU A 296 19.58 -11.94 -21.32
N TYR A 297 20.59 -12.81 -21.42
CA TYR A 297 21.99 -12.42 -21.54
C TYR A 297 22.24 -11.68 -22.85
N LEU A 298 21.78 -12.26 -23.98
CA LEU A 298 21.86 -11.62 -25.29
C LEU A 298 21.06 -10.32 -25.32
N TYR A 299 19.89 -10.25 -24.67
CA TYR A 299 19.10 -9.04 -24.53
C TYR A 299 19.83 -7.98 -23.70
N ASN A 300 20.52 -8.35 -22.62
CA ASN A 300 21.31 -7.40 -21.83
C ASN A 300 22.55 -6.89 -22.59
N VAL A 301 23.21 -7.76 -23.38
CA VAL A 301 24.32 -7.38 -24.25
C VAL A 301 23.84 -6.48 -25.39
N ILE A 302 22.78 -6.86 -26.10
CA ILE A 302 22.15 -6.06 -27.16
C ILE A 302 21.63 -4.74 -26.59
N LYS A 303 21.00 -4.75 -25.41
CA LYS A 303 20.55 -3.53 -24.74
C LYS A 303 21.73 -2.61 -24.45
N LYS A 304 22.85 -3.12 -23.93
CA LYS A 304 24.06 -2.32 -23.68
C LYS A 304 24.64 -1.74 -24.98
N TYR A 305 24.64 -2.53 -26.06
CA TYR A 305 25.11 -2.12 -27.38
C TYR A 305 24.18 -1.08 -28.03
N ILE A 306 22.86 -1.26 -27.90
CA ILE A 306 21.83 -0.33 -28.37
C ILE A 306 21.89 0.97 -27.57
N THR A 307 22.09 0.94 -26.24
CA THR A 307 22.22 2.17 -25.44
C THR A 307 23.47 2.95 -25.87
N TYR A 308 24.61 2.27 -26.06
CA TYR A 308 25.85 2.90 -26.53
C TYR A 308 25.71 3.50 -27.93
N TYR A 309 25.11 2.76 -28.87
CA TYR A 309 24.89 3.23 -30.24
C TYR A 309 23.84 4.35 -30.30
N ASN A 310 22.78 4.26 -29.50
CA ASN A 310 21.77 5.29 -29.41
C ASN A 310 22.32 6.57 -28.79
N GLU A 311 23.20 6.52 -27.79
CA GLU A 311 23.82 7.73 -27.23
C GLU A 311 24.71 8.44 -28.26
N ALA A 312 25.49 7.69 -29.04
CA ALA A 312 26.33 8.25 -30.12
C ALA A 312 25.48 8.84 -31.27
N VAL A 313 24.45 8.11 -31.70
CA VAL A 313 23.55 8.54 -32.79
C VAL A 313 22.63 9.68 -32.36
N ILE A 314 22.09 9.65 -31.13
CA ILE A 314 21.29 10.74 -30.57
C ILE A 314 22.14 12.00 -30.40
N SER A 315 23.40 11.88 -29.93
CA SER A 315 24.32 13.02 -29.85
C SER A 315 24.60 13.63 -31.24
N TYR A 316 24.86 12.79 -32.24
CA TYR A 316 25.09 13.24 -33.62
C TYR A 316 23.84 13.85 -34.29
N LEU A 317 22.66 13.27 -34.07
CA LEU A 317 21.38 13.76 -34.63
C LEU A 317 20.87 15.02 -33.92
N LEU A 318 21.09 15.14 -32.60
CA LEU A 318 20.76 16.34 -31.82
C LEU A 318 21.66 17.52 -32.18
N HIS A 319 22.89 17.27 -32.64
CA HIS A 319 23.83 18.31 -33.02
C HIS A 319 23.56 18.88 -34.42
N ASN A 320 23.07 18.07 -35.37
CA ASN A 320 23.06 18.49 -36.78
C ASN A 320 21.70 18.75 -37.42
N ASN A 321 20.55 18.28 -36.90
CA ASN A 321 19.24 18.60 -37.48
C ASN A 321 18.05 18.10 -36.62
N LYS A 322 17.78 18.76 -35.48
CA LYS A 322 16.73 18.36 -34.52
C LYS A 322 15.34 18.16 -35.13
N ASN A 323 14.98 18.90 -36.18
CA ASN A 323 13.62 18.84 -36.75
C ASN A 323 13.46 17.87 -37.93
N LYS A 324 14.55 17.46 -38.61
CA LYS A 324 14.47 16.52 -39.74
C LYS A 324 14.69 15.05 -39.33
N ALA A 325 15.54 14.81 -38.34
CA ALA A 325 15.83 13.46 -37.85
C ALA A 325 14.61 12.80 -37.17
N MET A 326 13.82 13.59 -36.45
CA MET A 326 12.62 13.09 -35.77
C MET A 326 11.55 12.64 -36.77
N THR A 327 11.37 13.36 -37.87
CA THR A 327 10.37 13.05 -38.90
C THR A 327 10.71 11.78 -39.68
N LEU A 328 11.99 11.56 -40.01
CA LEU A 328 12.45 10.34 -40.70
C LEU A 328 12.31 9.08 -39.82
N TYR A 329 12.62 9.18 -38.52
CA TYR A 329 12.53 8.04 -37.60
C TYR A 329 11.09 7.54 -37.41
N PHE A 330 10.11 8.46 -37.48
CA PHE A 330 8.68 8.14 -37.39
C PHE A 330 8.09 7.51 -38.65
N GLN A 331 8.70 7.73 -39.82
CA GLN A 331 8.10 7.35 -41.10
C GLN A 331 8.51 5.94 -41.56
N TYR A 332 9.69 5.44 -41.14
CA TYR A 332 10.28 4.20 -41.69
C TYR A 332 10.47 3.06 -40.68
N THR A 333 10.04 3.22 -39.43
CA THR A 333 10.14 2.14 -38.43
C THR A 333 8.76 1.57 -38.07
N PRO A 334 8.61 0.24 -37.91
CA PRO A 334 7.39 -0.37 -37.37
C PRO A 334 6.98 0.19 -36.00
N PHE A 335 7.94 0.78 -35.27
CA PHE A 335 7.70 1.47 -34.01
C PHE A 335 6.98 2.82 -34.19
N GLY A 336 7.25 3.53 -35.29
CA GLY A 336 6.58 4.79 -35.63
C GLY A 336 5.08 4.64 -35.84
N SER A 337 4.65 3.60 -36.57
CA SER A 337 3.22 3.31 -36.77
C SER A 337 2.51 2.95 -35.46
N TYR A 338 3.17 2.20 -34.57
CA TYR A 338 2.66 1.90 -33.23
C TYR A 338 2.49 3.17 -32.37
N LEU A 339 3.48 4.08 -32.39
CA LEU A 339 3.42 5.35 -31.67
C LEU A 339 2.31 6.26 -32.21
N GLN A 340 2.10 6.33 -33.53
CA GLN A 340 1.00 7.11 -34.12
C GLN A 340 -0.39 6.64 -33.66
N ILE A 341 -0.61 5.33 -33.54
CA ILE A 341 -1.89 4.79 -33.01
C ILE A 341 -2.08 5.21 -31.55
N ARG A 342 -1.01 5.13 -30.74
CA ARG A 342 -1.05 5.52 -29.34
C ARG A 342 -1.29 7.03 -29.17
N GLU A 343 -0.66 7.84 -30.00
CA GLU A 343 -0.88 9.28 -30.04
C GLU A 343 -2.33 9.63 -30.44
N LYS A 344 -2.89 8.98 -31.48
CA LYS A 344 -4.30 9.16 -31.86
C LYS A 344 -5.25 8.79 -30.72
N ARG A 345 -4.98 7.73 -29.96
CA ARG A 345 -5.77 7.36 -28.76
C ARG A 345 -5.67 8.42 -27.66
N LEU A 346 -4.46 8.93 -27.39
CA LEU A 346 -4.26 10.01 -26.41
C LEU A 346 -4.97 11.30 -26.83
N ARG A 347 -4.89 11.70 -28.11
CA ARG A 347 -5.64 12.85 -28.65
C ARG A 347 -7.16 12.66 -28.50
N LYS A 348 -7.69 11.45 -28.77
CA LYS A 348 -9.11 11.13 -28.54
C LYS A 348 -9.49 11.19 -27.07
N GLN A 349 -8.68 10.66 -26.16
CA GLN A 349 -8.92 10.75 -24.72
C GLN A 349 -8.88 12.20 -24.23
N ARG A 350 -7.93 13.01 -24.73
CA ARG A 350 -7.84 14.44 -24.43
C ARG A 350 -9.07 15.20 -24.92
N LYS A 351 -9.54 14.93 -26.14
CA LYS A 351 -10.80 15.51 -26.67
C LYS A 351 -12.02 15.10 -25.82
N ARG A 352 -12.12 13.83 -25.40
CA ARG A 352 -13.19 13.37 -24.50
C ARG A 352 -13.16 14.09 -23.14
N LYS A 353 -11.98 14.20 -22.51
CA LYS A 353 -11.79 14.95 -21.26
C LYS A 353 -12.15 16.43 -21.44
N ASN A 354 -11.74 17.05 -22.56
CA ASN A 354 -12.06 18.44 -22.85
C ASN A 354 -13.57 18.64 -23.04
N ASN A 355 -14.27 17.70 -23.69
CA ASN A 355 -15.73 17.76 -23.83
C ASN A 355 -16.45 17.66 -22.47
N VAL A 356 -15.99 16.77 -21.58
CA VAL A 356 -16.54 16.67 -20.21
C VAL A 356 -16.30 17.97 -19.44
N TYR A 357 -15.10 18.53 -19.53
CA TYR A 357 -14.75 19.82 -18.94
C TYR A 357 -15.64 20.95 -19.47
N THR A 358 -15.85 21.05 -20.78
CA THR A 358 -16.73 22.05 -21.40
C THR A 358 -18.18 21.89 -20.92
N ARG A 359 -18.69 20.66 -20.77
CA ARG A 359 -20.04 20.41 -20.23
C ARG A 359 -20.16 20.88 -18.79
N LEU A 360 -19.19 20.54 -17.93
CA LEU A 360 -19.14 20.98 -16.53
C LEU A 360 -19.09 22.51 -16.43
N ASN A 361 -18.22 23.15 -17.23
CA ASN A 361 -18.10 24.61 -17.25
C ASN A 361 -19.40 25.30 -17.72
N ASN A 362 -20.07 24.73 -18.73
CA ASN A 362 -21.37 25.25 -19.19
C ASN A 362 -22.47 25.08 -18.13
N SER A 363 -22.47 23.95 -17.40
CA SER A 363 -23.38 23.71 -16.28
C SER A 363 -23.16 24.74 -15.16
N TYR A 364 -21.90 24.97 -14.79
CA TYR A 364 -21.53 25.95 -13.78
C TYR A 364 -21.96 27.38 -14.18
N LYS A 365 -21.71 27.78 -15.43
CA LYS A 365 -22.14 29.08 -15.95
C LYS A 365 -23.67 29.26 -15.88
N ARG A 366 -24.44 28.21 -16.17
CA ARG A 366 -25.91 28.24 -16.10
C ARG A 366 -26.40 28.44 -14.67
N ILE A 367 -25.90 27.64 -13.72
CA ILE A 367 -26.26 27.76 -12.31
C ILE A 367 -25.91 29.15 -11.76
N ASN A 368 -24.72 29.66 -12.10
CA ASN A 368 -24.30 30.99 -11.64
C ASN A 368 -25.16 32.11 -12.25
N LYS A 369 -25.62 31.95 -13.50
CA LYS A 369 -26.57 32.88 -14.11
C LYS A 369 -27.93 32.85 -13.39
N GLU A 370 -28.49 31.66 -13.17
CA GLU A 370 -29.77 31.48 -12.46
C GLU A 370 -29.73 32.07 -11.04
N LEU A 371 -28.60 31.93 -10.33
CA LEU A 371 -28.41 32.54 -9.01
C LEU A 371 -28.40 34.06 -9.07
N LYS A 372 -27.71 34.66 -10.05
CA LYS A 372 -27.70 36.11 -10.23
C LYS A 372 -29.08 36.65 -10.60
N ASP A 373 -29.78 35.99 -11.52
CA ASP A 373 -31.12 36.39 -11.95
C ASP A 373 -32.10 36.38 -10.76
N LYS A 374 -32.03 35.35 -9.90
CA LYS A 374 -32.81 35.30 -8.65
C LYS A 374 -32.45 36.41 -7.66
N GLN A 375 -31.16 36.74 -7.51
CA GLN A 375 -30.75 37.85 -6.64
C GLN A 375 -31.31 39.20 -7.13
N TYR A 376 -31.28 39.43 -8.45
CA TYR A 376 -31.90 40.62 -9.03
C TYR A 376 -33.42 40.64 -8.83
N GLU A 377 -34.10 39.51 -9.04
CA GLU A 377 -35.55 39.42 -8.81
C GLU A 377 -35.94 39.77 -7.36
N ILE A 378 -35.18 39.28 -6.37
CA ILE A 378 -35.37 39.62 -4.96
C ILE A 378 -35.17 41.13 -4.74
N ALA A 379 -34.11 41.71 -5.30
CA ALA A 379 -33.82 43.14 -5.16
C ALA A 379 -34.91 44.03 -5.78
N TYR A 380 -35.45 43.65 -6.94
CA TYR A 380 -36.54 44.39 -7.59
C TYR A 380 -37.88 44.25 -6.86
N ARG A 381 -38.16 43.11 -6.21
CA ARG A 381 -39.38 42.93 -5.41
C ARG A 381 -39.33 43.67 -4.06
N SER A 382 -38.15 44.10 -3.62
CA SER A 382 -37.97 44.87 -2.38
C SER A 382 -38.08 46.40 -2.56
N LEU A 383 -38.23 46.87 -3.80
CA LEU A 383 -38.58 48.26 -4.14
C LEU A 383 -40.10 48.33 -4.34
#